data_AF-A0A7J6A4F7-F1
#
_entry.id   AF-A0A7J6A4F7-F1
#
_cell.length_a   1.000
_cell.length_b   1.000
_cell.length_c   1.000
_cell.angle_alpha   90.00
_cell.angle_beta   90.00
_cell.angle_gamma   90.00
#
_symmetry.space_group_name_H-M   'P 1'
#
loop_
_entity.id
_entity.type
_entity.pdbx_description
1 polymer ?
#
loop_
_entity_poly.entity_id
_entity_poly.type
_entity_poly.pdbx_seq_one_letter_code
_entity_poly.pdbx_strand_id
1 'polypeptide(L)'
;MQNCTLAIHIAQKDWEGEEWRDFLREHCAMRRCEVEELLESGERFGRGVVAGLVDVGETWLCSEDVPPEQARELEKAACLTGLAQKYLTRLSSPRWLTEPLYSRGHKDMWMIRIPAHLVPSDPVVGLL
;
A
#
# COMPACT_ATOMS: atom_id res chain seq x y z
N MET A 1 -9.25 14.15 1.56
CA MET A 1 -7.88 14.45 2.01
C MET A 1 -7.00 14.35 0.80
N GLN A 2 -6.25 15.40 0.47
CA GLN A 2 -5.36 15.42 -0.68
C GLN A 2 -4.13 16.23 -0.29
N ASN A 3 -2.97 15.85 -0.82
CA ASN A 3 -1.68 16.50 -0.59
C ASN A 3 -1.24 16.43 0.89
N CYS A 4 -1.42 15.27 1.51
CA CYS A 4 -0.94 14.99 2.87
C CYS A 4 -0.20 13.66 2.92
N THR A 5 0.71 13.51 3.86
CA THR A 5 1.35 12.22 4.17
C THR A 5 0.58 11.51 5.27
N LEU A 6 0.28 10.23 5.08
CA LEU A 6 -0.30 9.35 6.09
C LEU A 6 0.70 8.31 6.56
N ALA A 7 0.54 7.90 7.82
CA ALA A 7 1.24 6.74 8.37
C ALA A 7 0.51 5.45 7.97
N ILE A 8 1.28 4.41 7.64
CA ILE A 8 0.75 3.08 7.33
C ILE A 8 0.86 2.21 8.59
N HIS A 9 -0.28 1.73 9.06
CA HIS A 9 -0.37 0.72 10.11
C HIS A 9 -0.58 -0.67 9.49
N ILE A 10 0.17 -1.66 9.94
CA ILE A 10 0.00 -3.06 9.55
C ILE A 10 -0.92 -3.72 10.58
N ALA A 11 -2.11 -4.14 10.12
CA ALA A 11 -3.08 -4.82 10.97
C ALA A 11 -2.59 -6.22 11.39
N GLN A 12 -3.14 -6.75 12.49
CA GLN A 12 -2.81 -8.11 12.94
C GLN A 12 -3.47 -9.20 12.09
N LYS A 13 -4.69 -8.93 11.61
CA LYS A 13 -5.46 -9.89 10.81
C LYS A 13 -5.02 -9.84 9.36
N ASP A 14 -5.01 -11.00 8.72
CA ASP A 14 -4.84 -11.13 7.28
C ASP A 14 -6.00 -10.50 6.52
N TRP A 15 -5.72 -10.18 5.26
CA TRP A 15 -6.76 -9.96 4.27
C TRP A 15 -7.58 -11.24 4.09
N GLU A 16 -8.89 -11.11 3.90
CA GLU A 16 -9.77 -12.24 3.63
C GLU A 16 -9.63 -12.66 2.16
N GLY A 17 -9.06 -13.85 1.93
CA GLY A 17 -8.84 -14.42 0.60
C GLY A 17 -7.38 -14.37 0.14
N GLU A 18 -7.10 -15.09 -0.94
CA GLU A 18 -5.76 -15.23 -1.53
C GLU A 18 -5.72 -14.85 -3.02
N GLU A 19 -6.79 -14.26 -3.55
CA GLU A 19 -6.93 -13.91 -4.96
C GLU A 19 -5.84 -12.93 -5.44
N TRP A 20 -5.31 -12.11 -4.52
CA TRP A 20 -4.19 -11.23 -4.77
C TRP A 20 -2.90 -11.98 -5.15
N ARG A 21 -2.69 -13.22 -4.68
CA ARG A 21 -1.52 -14.03 -5.04
C ARG A 21 -1.56 -14.41 -6.52
N ASP A 22 -2.71 -14.90 -6.97
CA ASP A 22 -2.90 -15.24 -8.39
C ASP A 22 -2.87 -13.97 -9.25
N PHE A 23 -3.44 -12.88 -8.76
CA PHE A 23 -3.36 -11.59 -9.44
C PHE A 23 -1.91 -11.14 -9.71
N LEU A 24 -1.03 -11.20 -8.71
CA LEU A 24 0.39 -10.85 -8.89
C LEU A 24 1.08 -11.74 -9.93
N ARG A 25 0.72 -13.02 -9.99
CA ARG A 25 1.32 -13.97 -10.92
C ARG A 25 0.83 -13.75 -12.36
N GLU A 26 -0.47 -13.54 -12.53
CA GLU A 26 -1.12 -13.49 -13.83
C GLU A 26 -1.05 -12.09 -14.47
N HIS A 27 -1.23 -11.04 -13.67
CA HIS A 27 -1.34 -9.65 -14.15
C HIS A 27 -0.08 -8.80 -13.92
N CYS A 28 0.74 -9.16 -12.92
CA CYS A 28 2.04 -8.52 -12.69
C CYS A 28 3.23 -9.35 -13.20
N ALA A 29 2.96 -10.52 -13.81
CA ALA A 29 3.95 -11.43 -14.38
C ALA A 29 5.05 -11.87 -13.37
N MET A 30 4.72 -11.91 -12.09
CA MET A 30 5.65 -12.34 -11.04
C MET A 30 5.73 -13.86 -10.98
N ARG A 31 6.96 -14.38 -10.89
CA ARG A 31 7.19 -15.80 -10.58
C ARG A 31 6.88 -16.06 -9.11
N ARG A 32 6.62 -17.32 -8.78
CA ARG A 32 6.32 -17.73 -7.40
C ARG A 32 7.39 -17.27 -6.40
N CYS A 33 8.68 -17.45 -6.71
CA CYS A 33 9.76 -17.02 -5.82
C CYS A 33 9.77 -15.50 -5.60
N GLU A 34 9.47 -14.71 -6.63
CA GLU A 34 9.41 -13.24 -6.52
C GLU A 34 8.23 -12.79 -5.65
N VAL A 35 7.09 -13.51 -5.71
CA VAL A 35 5.96 -13.25 -4.80
C VAL A 35 6.35 -13.55 -3.36
N GLU A 36 7.02 -14.68 -3.09
CA GLU A 36 7.44 -15.00 -1.70
C GLU A 36 8.49 -14.02 -1.18
N GLU A 37 9.47 -13.61 -2.00
CA GLU A 37 10.45 -12.57 -1.63
C GLU A 37 9.78 -11.22 -1.33
N LEU A 38 8.78 -10.84 -2.12
CA LEU A 38 7.99 -9.62 -1.88
C LEU A 38 7.25 -9.70 -0.55
N LEU A 39 6.65 -10.85 -0.22
CA LEU A 39 5.92 -11.04 1.03
C LEU A 39 6.85 -11.06 2.25
N GLU A 40 8.00 -11.72 2.15
CA GLU A 40 9.03 -11.69 3.20
C GLU A 40 9.51 -10.26 3.44
N SER A 41 9.76 -9.49 2.38
CA SER A 41 10.08 -8.06 2.49
C SER A 41 8.95 -7.23 3.11
N GLY A 42 7.69 -7.58 2.85
CA GLY A 42 6.52 -6.90 3.41
C GLY A 42 6.34 -7.15 4.91
N GLU A 43 6.71 -8.34 5.39
CA GLU A 43 6.60 -8.75 6.79
C GLU A 43 7.83 -8.38 7.65
N ARG A 44 8.80 -7.65 7.09
CA ARG A 44 10.09 -7.29 7.75
C ARG A 44 9.96 -6.65 9.14
N PHE A 45 8.83 -5.99 9.42
CA PHE A 45 8.54 -5.31 10.67
C PHE A 45 7.44 -6.00 11.49
N GLY A 46 6.92 -7.13 11.01
CA GLY A 46 5.78 -7.82 11.58
C GLY A 46 4.51 -6.98 11.55
N ARG A 47 3.62 -7.23 12.52
CA ARG A 47 2.24 -6.72 12.54
C ARG A 47 1.91 -5.98 13.83
N GLY A 48 0.85 -5.17 13.79
CA GLY A 48 0.46 -4.32 14.92
C GLY A 48 1.42 -3.14 15.13
N VAL A 49 1.96 -2.63 14.03
CA VAL A 49 2.98 -1.58 14.01
C VAL A 49 2.62 -0.51 12.98
N VAL A 50 3.01 0.72 13.24
CA VAL A 50 3.19 1.70 12.17
C VAL A 50 4.54 1.46 11.53
N ALA A 51 4.53 1.16 10.22
CA ALA A 51 5.67 0.65 9.49
C ALA A 51 6.24 1.63 8.47
N GLY A 52 5.44 2.60 8.04
CA GLY A 52 5.83 3.49 6.96
C GLY A 52 4.94 4.70 6.81
N LEU A 53 5.23 5.46 5.77
CA LEU A 53 4.55 6.68 5.38
C LEU A 53 4.25 6.64 3.88
N VAL A 54 3.17 7.30 3.47
CA VAL A 54 2.77 7.42 2.07
C VAL A 54 2.10 8.77 1.81
N ASP A 55 2.34 9.35 0.65
CA ASP A 55 1.69 10.58 0.23
C ASP A 55 0.36 10.26 -0.47
N VAL A 56 -0.68 10.97 -0.05
CA VAL A 56 -2.06 10.82 -0.53
C VAL A 56 -2.37 11.90 -1.55
N GLY A 57 -2.63 11.47 -2.78
CA GLY A 57 -3.08 12.29 -3.88
C GLY A 57 -4.61 12.38 -3.95
N GLU A 58 -5.12 12.44 -5.18
CA GLU A 58 -6.56 12.50 -5.45
C GLU A 58 -7.26 11.19 -5.07
N THR A 59 -8.49 11.32 -4.58
CA THR A 59 -9.43 10.22 -4.40
C THR A 59 -10.65 10.45 -5.30
N TRP A 60 -11.04 9.45 -6.09
CA TRP A 60 -12.19 9.51 -6.98
C TRP A 60 -12.99 8.20 -6.96
N LEU A 61 -14.26 8.25 -7.33
CA LEU A 61 -15.10 7.06 -7.50
C LEU A 61 -14.80 6.40 -8.85
N CYS A 62 -14.49 5.10 -8.85
CA CYS A 62 -14.30 4.35 -10.09
C CYS A 62 -15.64 4.11 -10.77
N SER A 63 -15.79 4.63 -11.99
CA SER A 63 -16.99 4.40 -12.81
C SER A 63 -17.12 2.92 -13.22
N GLU A 64 -18.34 2.48 -13.48
CA GLU A 64 -18.61 1.19 -14.15
C GLU A 64 -18.25 1.23 -15.64
N ASP A 65 -18.25 2.42 -16.24
CA ASP A 65 -18.01 2.62 -17.68
C ASP A 65 -16.53 2.78 -18.03
N VAL A 66 -15.61 2.42 -17.12
CA VAL A 66 -14.17 2.50 -17.40
C VAL A 66 -13.82 1.53 -18.52
N PRO A 67 -13.14 1.97 -19.60
CA PRO A 67 -12.74 1.11 -20.69
C PRO A 67 -11.91 -0.10 -20.20
N PRO A 68 -12.07 -1.30 -20.78
CA PRO A 68 -11.44 -2.52 -20.26
C PRO A 68 -9.91 -2.45 -20.11
N GLU A 69 -9.22 -1.76 -21.03
CA GLU A 69 -7.77 -1.54 -20.94
C GLU A 69 -7.41 -0.68 -19.74
N GLN A 70 -8.11 0.43 -19.53
CA GLN A 70 -7.89 1.31 -18.40
C GLN A 70 -8.26 0.63 -17.08
N ALA A 71 -9.32 -0.16 -17.05
CA ALA A 71 -9.72 -0.94 -15.89
C ALA A 71 -8.60 -1.90 -15.46
N ARG A 72 -7.99 -2.62 -16.43
CA ARG A 72 -6.85 -3.52 -16.16
C ARG A 72 -5.65 -2.79 -15.55
N GLU A 73 -5.31 -1.60 -16.05
CA GLU A 73 -4.21 -0.81 -15.48
C GLU A 73 -4.52 -0.32 -14.06
N LEU A 74 -5.77 0.06 -13.78
CA LEU A 74 -6.21 0.42 -12.44
C LEU A 74 -6.18 -0.79 -11.48
N GLU A 75 -6.67 -1.95 -11.92
CA GLU A 75 -6.62 -3.20 -11.16
C GLU A 75 -5.18 -3.62 -10.87
N LYS A 76 -4.30 -3.48 -11.87
CA LYS A 76 -2.87 -3.75 -11.73
C LYS A 76 -2.21 -2.83 -10.71
N ALA A 77 -2.51 -1.53 -10.75
CA ALA A 77 -2.02 -0.56 -9.78
C ALA A 77 -2.57 -0.81 -8.36
N ALA A 78 -3.80 -1.30 -8.25
CA ALA A 78 -4.45 -1.59 -6.97
C ALA A 78 -4.13 -3.00 -6.43
N CYS A 79 -3.55 -3.88 -7.25
CA CYS A 79 -3.42 -5.32 -6.97
C CYS A 79 -4.76 -5.97 -6.57
N LEU A 80 -5.86 -5.53 -7.20
CA LEU A 80 -7.21 -5.91 -6.82
C LEU A 80 -8.16 -5.81 -8.02
N THR A 81 -9.00 -6.82 -8.21
CA THR A 81 -10.05 -6.82 -9.25
C THR A 81 -11.37 -6.23 -8.74
N GLY A 82 -12.27 -5.91 -9.68
CA GLY A 82 -13.63 -5.48 -9.35
C GLY A 82 -13.63 -4.12 -8.66
N LEU A 83 -13.05 -3.12 -9.33
CA LEU A 83 -12.90 -1.76 -8.82
C LEU A 83 -14.15 -0.89 -8.99
N ALA A 84 -15.12 -1.32 -9.79
CA ALA A 84 -16.35 -0.57 -10.04
C ALA A 84 -17.02 -0.13 -8.71
N GLN A 85 -17.42 1.14 -8.66
CA GLN A 85 -18.03 1.78 -7.48
C GLN A 85 -17.15 1.84 -6.22
N LYS A 86 -15.85 1.50 -6.30
CA LYS A 86 -14.89 1.74 -5.21
C LYS A 86 -14.26 3.12 -5.33
N TYR A 87 -13.90 3.71 -4.19
CA TYR A 87 -13.07 4.91 -4.16
C TYR A 87 -11.61 4.53 -4.38
N LEU A 88 -11.02 5.01 -5.47
CA LEU A 88 -9.61 4.85 -5.78
C LEU A 88 -8.86 6.07 -5.25
N THR A 89 -7.74 5.84 -4.60
CA THR A 89 -6.88 6.91 -4.08
C THR A 89 -5.48 6.75 -4.64
N ARG A 90 -4.96 7.79 -5.28
CA ARG A 90 -3.58 7.79 -5.76
C ARG A 90 -2.63 7.89 -4.58
N LEU A 91 -1.73 6.92 -4.45
CA LEU A 91 -0.67 6.89 -3.45
C LEU A 91 0.69 7.08 -4.12
N SER A 92 1.61 7.74 -3.43
CA SER A 92 2.97 8.01 -3.94
C SER A 92 3.98 8.10 -2.80
N SER A 93 5.27 8.13 -3.14
CA SER A 93 6.38 8.27 -2.18
C SER A 93 6.32 7.30 -0.99
N PRO A 94 6.05 5.98 -1.20
CA PRO A 94 6.01 5.04 -0.09
C PRO A 94 7.40 4.94 0.54
N ARG A 95 7.44 4.98 1.87
CA ARG A 95 8.70 4.92 2.61
C ARG A 95 8.54 4.20 3.94
N TRP A 96 9.41 3.25 4.20
CA TRP A 96 9.50 2.57 5.49
C TRP A 96 10.03 3.54 6.55
N LEU A 97 9.53 3.41 7.77
CA LEU A 97 10.24 3.97 8.93
C LEU A 97 11.58 3.26 9.12
N THR A 98 12.52 3.91 9.82
CA THR A 98 13.82 3.29 10.11
C THR A 98 13.70 2.06 11.01
N GLU A 99 12.71 2.05 11.91
CA GLU A 99 12.27 0.92 12.74
C GLU A 99 10.75 0.99 12.98
N PRO A 100 10.07 -0.12 13.33
CA PRO A 100 8.63 -0.11 13.52
C PRO A 100 8.21 0.60 14.81
N LEU A 101 7.10 1.32 14.73
CA LEU A 101 6.47 1.92 15.90
C LEU A 101 5.28 1.06 16.34
N TYR A 102 5.44 0.32 17.45
CA TYR A 102 4.36 -0.49 18.01
C TYR A 102 3.15 0.36 18.39
N SER A 103 1.98 -0.01 17.85
CA SER A 103 0.74 0.72 18.09
C SER A 103 -0.48 -0.15 17.83
N ARG A 104 -1.51 -0.02 18.68
CA ARG A 104 -2.80 -0.66 18.40
C ARG A 104 -3.46 0.04 17.22
N GLY A 105 -4.05 -0.73 16.32
CA GLY A 105 -4.91 -0.17 15.27
C GLY A 105 -6.15 0.45 15.88
N HIS A 106 -6.62 1.56 15.30
CA HIS A 106 -7.85 2.22 15.69
C HIS A 106 -8.82 2.28 14.50
N LYS A 107 -10.08 2.64 14.77
CA LYS A 107 -11.11 2.76 13.74
C LYS A 107 -10.76 3.88 12.75
N ASP A 108 -10.94 3.61 11.47
CA ASP A 108 -10.77 4.55 10.35
C ASP A 108 -9.40 5.26 10.40
N MET A 109 -9.40 6.58 10.44
CA MET A 109 -8.19 7.40 10.54
C MET A 109 -8.03 7.91 11.97
N TRP A 110 -6.82 7.76 12.51
CA TRP A 110 -6.47 8.27 13.84
C TRP A 110 -5.13 8.98 13.83
N MET A 111 -4.92 9.80 14.86
CA MET A 111 -3.67 10.52 15.04
C MET A 111 -2.63 9.63 15.73
N ILE A 112 -1.40 9.65 15.20
CA ILE A 112 -0.24 9.03 15.85
C ILE A 112 0.93 10.02 15.89
N ARG A 113 1.75 9.94 16.93
CA ARG A 113 3.00 10.69 17.04
C ARG A 113 4.16 9.79 16.65
N ILE A 114 4.83 10.13 15.56
CA ILE A 114 6.03 9.44 15.09
C ILE A 114 7.25 10.25 15.55
N PRO A 115 8.16 9.68 16.36
CA PRO A 115 9.42 10.33 16.70
C PRO A 115 10.23 10.67 15.44
N ALA A 116 10.84 11.85 15.40
CA ALA A 116 11.54 12.35 14.21
C ALA A 116 12.67 11.43 13.72
N HIS A 117 13.35 10.72 14.61
CA HIS A 117 14.42 9.76 14.25
C HIS A 117 13.90 8.49 13.54
N LEU A 118 12.58 8.24 13.59
CA LEU A 118 11.95 7.13 12.86
C LEU A 118 11.60 7.49 11.42
N VAL A 119 11.45 8.80 11.16
CA VAL A 119 11.09 9.29 9.83
C VAL A 119 12.32 9.12 8.93
N PRO A 120 12.21 8.42 7.79
CA PRO A 120 13.33 8.29 6.89
C PRO A 120 13.69 9.66 6.34
N SER A 121 14.98 9.94 6.26
CA SER A 121 15.48 11.07 5.45
C SER A 121 14.98 10.91 4.02
N ASP A 122 14.61 12.01 3.36
CA ASP A 122 14.12 11.98 1.97
C ASP A 122 15.07 11.12 1.10
N PRO A 123 14.52 10.31 0.17
CA PRO A 123 15.36 9.45 -0.64
C PRO A 123 16.41 10.30 -1.36
N VAL A 124 17.68 9.91 -1.20
CA VAL A 124 18.69 10.18 -2.23
C VAL A 124 18.07 9.63 -3.50
N VAL A 125 17.66 10.53 -4.40
CA VAL A 125 17.23 10.17 -5.75
C VAL A 125 18.36 9.32 -6.31
N GLY A 126 18.12 8.00 -6.40
CA GLY A 126 19.05 7.10 -7.05
C GLY A 126 19.14 7.54 -8.49
N LEU A 127 20.24 8.22 -8.82
CA LEU A 127 20.71 8.39 -10.18
C LEU A 127 20.98 6.99 -10.74
N LEU A 128 20.00 6.43 -11.45
CA LEU A 128 20.18 5.39 -12.47
C LEU A 128 19.20 5.64 -13.61
#